data_AF-A0A4R9KB78-F1
#
_entry.id   AF-A0A4R9KB78-F1
#
_cell.length_a   1.000
_cell.length_b   1.000
_cell.length_c   1.000
_cell.angle_alpha   90.00
_cell.angle_beta   90.00
_cell.angle_gamma   90.00
#
_symmetry.space_group_name_H-M   'P 1'
#
loop_
_entity.id
_entity.type
_entity.pdbx_description
1 polymer ?
#
loop_
_entity_poly.entity_id
_entity_poly.type
_entity_poly.pdbx_seq_one_letter_code
_entity_poly.pdbx_strand_id
1 'polypeptide(L)'
;MRANLIKRFLESVNGSNVTILNPKIRCLFCHNALKFSLFLLLFTSCFPFFRKKNLLVDILLPDAKPIQQLLSPNSKLESATSQPRDPTTVSAIILHSSEKRKLTDYIRLSMENQFMIHIGIDKNGIVYADPDFLKKSFLASPGIDKESIHIAYEGTQENILANQSQFSSLRKTVDQLSEDLGIPKSNFDIIGKRGIFTHNQAKRRFGGFVDFSMCGGEKLIELMLTELKGNFYDEDHWKDRYESGWVLKKENKQKLQENFNPTNGRGITKPIKSSINSIEKDEKGFPIESYRVRYTHRGRIDPTCIVLHYTAIPDYFQSLRTLENRNLTATLMVDKDGKAYQLVDELEERAAAATGTNDNCIQIEIVARDTAELIAQTAQTEKVKNLVLDLTSKYRIPLNNEDIATFSGIFSHTQAKKKWGGSIFLNAKDFDPGEEYMELILNSIGGKYFSETKWKNRDSFDWAILSKNFQP
;
A
#
# COMPACT_ATOMS: atom_id res chain seq x y z
N MET A 1 -8.31 29.41 18.36
CA MET A 1 -7.77 29.05 19.70
C MET A 1 -6.77 30.05 20.29
N ARG A 2 -5.90 30.74 19.51
CA ARG A 2 -4.96 31.75 20.05
C ARG A 2 -5.59 33.02 20.65
N ALA A 3 -6.77 33.45 20.17
CA ALA A 3 -7.42 34.68 20.63
C ALA A 3 -8.03 34.57 22.05
N ASN A 4 -8.41 33.37 22.50
CA ASN A 4 -9.06 33.17 23.80
C ASN A 4 -8.08 33.13 24.99
N LEU A 5 -6.79 32.89 24.74
CA LEU A 5 -5.77 32.83 25.80
C LEU A 5 -5.34 34.22 26.24
N ILE A 6 -5.23 35.16 25.29
CA ILE A 6 -4.88 36.57 25.56
C ILE A 6 -6.00 37.25 26.37
N LYS A 7 -7.27 36.96 26.05
CA LYS A 7 -8.42 37.54 26.76
C LYS A 7 -8.49 37.06 28.22
N ARG A 8 -8.26 35.77 28.48
CA ARG A 8 -8.22 35.20 29.83
C ARG A 8 -7.05 35.68 30.68
N PHE A 9 -5.91 36.00 30.05
CA PHE A 9 -4.75 36.54 30.77
C PHE A 9 -4.96 38.00 31.18
N LEU A 10 -5.63 38.81 30.35
CA LEU A 10 -5.94 40.20 30.68
C LEU A 10 -7.02 40.32 31.76
N GLU A 11 -7.98 39.38 31.79
CA GLU A 11 -9.02 39.33 32.83
C GLU A 11 -8.45 38.93 34.21
N SER A 12 -7.36 38.15 34.29
CA SER A 12 -6.76 37.76 35.58
C SER A 12 -5.88 38.84 36.22
N VAL A 13 -5.46 39.86 35.46
CA VAL A 13 -4.56 40.93 35.93
C VAL A 13 -5.34 42.06 36.64
N ASN A 14 -6.64 42.21 36.34
CA ASN A 14 -7.46 43.28 36.92
C ASN A 14 -8.06 42.95 38.31
N GLY A 15 -7.75 41.78 38.88
CA GLY A 15 -8.41 41.27 40.09
C GLY A 15 -7.56 41.20 41.37
N SER A 16 -6.36 41.79 41.44
CA SER A 16 -5.53 41.69 42.65
C SER A 16 -4.91 43.02 43.09
N ASN A 17 -5.45 43.54 44.19
CA ASN A 17 -4.86 44.62 44.99
C ASN A 17 -3.56 44.13 45.63
N VAL A 18 -2.41 44.39 45.00
CA VAL A 18 -1.10 44.21 45.61
C VAL A 18 -0.20 45.39 45.25
N THR A 19 0.28 46.03 46.31
CA THR A 19 1.36 47.02 46.46
C THR A 19 2.14 47.44 45.21
N ILE A 20 2.15 48.76 44.99
CA ILE A 20 2.84 49.48 43.91
C ILE A 20 4.36 49.28 44.05
N LEU A 21 4.90 48.30 43.33
CA LEU A 21 6.33 48.23 43.02
C LEU A 21 6.60 48.98 41.70
N ASN A 22 7.61 49.85 41.75
CA ASN A 22 8.04 50.75 40.68
C ASN A 22 8.15 49.99 39.32
N PRO A 23 7.49 50.47 38.25
CA PRO A 23 7.42 49.77 36.96
C PRO A 23 8.78 49.46 36.31
N LYS A 24 9.83 50.22 36.66
CA LYS A 24 11.21 49.93 36.21
C LYS A 24 11.80 48.65 36.81
N ILE A 25 11.46 48.32 38.06
CA ILE A 25 11.95 47.11 38.74
C ILE A 25 11.24 45.87 38.21
N ARG A 26 9.93 45.98 37.91
CA ARG A 26 9.13 44.90 37.32
C ARG A 26 9.63 44.52 35.93
N CYS A 27 10.00 45.50 35.11
CA CYS A 27 10.56 45.26 33.79
C CYS A 27 11.91 44.53 33.86
N LEU A 28 12.80 44.94 34.78
CA LEU A 28 14.12 44.32 34.97
C LEU A 28 14.03 42.87 35.46
N PHE A 29 13.13 42.58 36.40
CA PHE A 29 12.90 41.22 36.91
C PHE A 29 12.26 40.31 35.85
N CYS A 30 11.28 40.80 35.09
CA CYS A 30 10.68 40.03 34.00
C CYS A 30 11.70 39.76 32.88
N HIS A 31 12.56 40.72 32.54
CA HIS A 31 13.59 40.52 31.52
C HIS A 31 14.66 39.51 31.96
N ASN A 32 15.08 39.55 33.23
CA ASN A 32 16.05 38.61 33.77
C ASN A 32 15.45 37.22 33.99
N ALA A 33 14.18 37.11 34.41
CA ALA A 33 13.47 35.84 34.50
C ALA A 33 13.26 35.21 33.12
N LEU A 34 12.95 36.01 32.09
CA LEU A 34 12.85 35.51 30.71
C LEU A 34 14.20 35.03 30.19
N LYS A 35 15.29 35.76 30.47
CA LYS A 35 16.66 35.33 30.13
C LYS A 35 17.04 34.06 30.88
N PHE A 36 16.67 33.93 32.16
CA PHE A 36 16.95 32.73 32.95
C PHE A 36 16.12 31.53 32.48
N SER A 37 14.84 31.70 32.15
CA SER A 37 14.00 30.66 31.54
C SER A 37 14.47 30.29 30.12
N LEU A 38 14.96 31.25 29.33
CA LEU A 38 15.54 30.97 28.02
C LEU A 38 16.87 30.23 28.14
N PHE A 39 17.71 30.59 29.14
CA PHE A 39 18.95 29.88 29.44
C PHE A 39 18.67 28.47 29.97
N LEU A 40 17.65 28.28 30.81
CA LEU A 40 17.21 26.97 31.29
C LEU A 40 16.57 26.13 30.17
N LEU A 41 15.83 26.73 29.24
CA LEU A 41 15.29 26.06 28.05
C LEU A 41 16.42 25.68 27.08
N LEU A 42 17.42 26.52 26.90
CA LEU A 42 18.61 26.20 26.08
C LEU A 42 19.45 25.09 26.73
N PHE A 43 19.61 25.09 28.06
CA PHE A 43 20.35 24.02 28.75
C PHE A 43 19.56 22.72 28.89
N THR A 44 18.24 22.76 29.12
CA THR A 44 17.42 21.52 29.20
C THR A 44 17.07 20.94 27.83
N SER A 45 17.09 21.74 26.75
CA SER A 45 16.99 21.22 25.37
C SER A 45 18.32 20.77 24.76
N CYS A 46 19.47 21.13 25.37
CA CYS A 46 20.80 20.67 24.92
C CYS A 46 21.31 19.40 25.63
N PHE A 47 20.58 18.85 26.60
CA PHE A 47 20.96 17.60 27.29
C PHE A 47 20.03 16.42 26.98
N PRO A 48 19.96 16.00 25.70
CA PRO A 48 19.96 14.57 25.43
C PRO A 48 20.87 14.22 24.25
N PHE A 49 22.13 14.67 24.20
CA PHE A 49 23.01 14.31 23.06
C PHE A 49 24.49 14.12 23.44
N PHE A 50 24.75 13.42 24.54
CA PHE A 50 26.00 12.66 24.70
C PHE A 50 25.69 11.19 24.98
N ARG A 51 24.77 10.58 24.19
CA ARG A 51 24.88 9.15 23.93
C ARG A 51 26.13 9.00 23.08
N LYS A 52 27.11 8.20 23.55
CA LYS A 52 28.23 7.75 22.73
C LYS A 52 27.66 7.35 21.37
N LYS A 53 27.91 8.16 20.32
CA LYS A 53 27.86 7.65 18.96
C LYS A 53 29.00 6.65 18.91
N ASN A 54 28.72 5.38 19.20
CA ASN A 54 29.55 4.32 18.69
C ASN A 54 29.69 4.63 17.19
N LEU A 55 30.92 4.64 16.67
CA LEU A 55 31.07 4.67 15.22
C LEU A 55 30.21 3.51 14.71
N LEU A 56 29.21 3.81 13.89
CA LEU A 56 28.28 2.83 13.32
C LEU A 56 28.99 1.68 12.57
N VAL A 57 30.31 1.82 12.36
CA VAL A 57 31.21 0.88 11.72
C VAL A 57 31.48 -0.38 12.57
N ASP A 58 31.24 -0.34 13.90
CA ASP A 58 31.63 -1.41 14.83
C ASP A 58 30.45 -2.10 15.55
N ILE A 59 29.21 -1.94 15.07
CA ILE A 59 28.07 -2.68 15.65
C ILE A 59 28.21 -4.15 15.24
N LEU A 60 28.56 -4.98 16.23
CA LEU A 60 28.74 -6.42 16.10
C LEU A 60 27.65 -7.15 16.86
N LEU A 61 27.30 -8.33 16.35
CA LEU A 61 26.53 -9.33 17.08
C LEU A 61 27.52 -10.39 17.58
N PRO A 62 28.13 -10.22 18.78
CA PRO A 62 29.31 -10.97 19.20
C PRO A 62 29.08 -12.49 19.28
N ASP A 63 27.85 -12.92 19.57
CA ASP A 63 27.47 -14.33 19.67
C ASP A 63 26.90 -14.89 18.35
N ALA A 64 26.85 -14.10 17.28
CA ALA A 64 26.29 -14.54 16.01
C ALA A 64 27.31 -15.38 15.23
N LYS A 65 26.85 -16.52 14.71
CA LYS A 65 27.62 -17.31 13.75
C LYS A 65 27.51 -16.68 12.36
N PRO A 66 28.52 -16.84 11.48
CA PRO A 66 28.39 -16.44 10.09
C PRO A 66 27.21 -17.14 9.40
N ILE A 67 26.37 -16.39 8.69
CA ILE A 67 25.20 -16.93 7.97
C ILE A 67 25.56 -17.97 6.91
N GLN A 68 26.80 -17.95 6.43
CA GLN A 68 27.37 -18.93 5.51
C GLN A 68 27.39 -20.35 6.12
N GLN A 69 27.36 -20.49 7.45
CA GLN A 69 27.28 -21.81 8.10
C GLN A 69 25.93 -22.51 7.86
N LEU A 70 24.89 -21.77 7.45
CA LEU A 70 23.60 -22.34 7.05
C LEU A 70 23.59 -22.87 5.61
N LEU A 71 24.67 -22.64 4.86
CA LEU A 71 24.80 -23.03 3.47
C LEU A 71 25.62 -24.30 3.31
N SER A 72 25.35 -25.05 2.24
CA SER A 72 26.22 -26.16 1.86
C SER A 72 27.60 -25.62 1.44
N PRO A 73 28.70 -26.38 1.62
CA PRO A 73 30.07 -25.93 1.33
C PRO A 73 30.31 -25.42 -0.11
N ASN A 74 29.47 -25.86 -1.06
CA ASN A 74 29.55 -25.47 -2.48
C ASN A 74 28.68 -24.25 -2.83
N SER A 75 27.88 -23.74 -1.90
CA SER A 75 26.97 -22.62 -2.14
C SER A 75 27.70 -21.30 -1.86
N LYS A 76 27.97 -20.52 -2.91
CA LYS A 76 28.55 -19.18 -2.75
C LYS A 76 27.48 -18.16 -2.43
N LEU A 77 27.59 -17.47 -1.29
CA LEU A 77 26.74 -16.32 -0.93
C LEU A 77 26.77 -15.21 -2.00
N GLU A 78 27.83 -15.15 -2.80
CA GLU A 78 27.99 -14.24 -3.94
C GLU A 78 26.85 -14.34 -4.98
N SER A 79 26.04 -15.41 -4.97
CA SER A 79 24.88 -15.52 -5.86
C SER A 79 23.70 -14.64 -5.43
N ALA A 80 23.67 -14.14 -4.19
CA ALA A 80 22.63 -13.24 -3.72
C ALA A 80 22.97 -11.78 -4.11
N THR A 81 22.13 -11.17 -4.94
CA THR A 81 22.27 -9.77 -5.34
C THR A 81 22.18 -8.88 -4.11
N SER A 82 23.28 -8.18 -3.78
CA SER A 82 23.34 -7.17 -2.72
C SER A 82 23.83 -5.85 -3.28
N GLN A 83 23.42 -4.76 -2.65
CA GLN A 83 23.91 -3.43 -2.96
C GLN A 83 24.67 -2.86 -1.76
N PRO A 84 25.76 -2.10 -1.99
CA PRO A 84 26.41 -1.35 -0.92
C PRO A 84 25.43 -0.38 -0.27
N ARG A 85 25.49 -0.29 1.06
CA ARG A 85 24.68 0.60 1.88
C ARG A 85 25.56 1.39 2.85
N ASP A 86 25.22 2.66 3.03
CA ASP A 86 25.74 3.44 4.15
C ASP A 86 24.99 3.04 5.45
N PRO A 87 25.69 2.55 6.49
CA PRO A 87 25.08 2.18 7.76
C PRO A 87 24.21 3.27 8.40
N THR A 88 24.48 4.55 8.10
CA THR A 88 23.67 5.68 8.63
C THR A 88 22.25 5.72 8.07
N THR A 89 21.96 5.02 6.97
CA THR A 89 20.61 4.96 6.40
C THR A 89 19.73 3.92 7.06
N VAL A 90 20.28 3.09 7.95
CA VAL A 90 19.51 2.05 8.64
C VAL A 90 18.64 2.68 9.71
N SER A 91 17.32 2.56 9.54
CA SER A 91 16.33 3.11 10.44
C SER A 91 15.17 2.15 10.74
N ALA A 92 15.19 0.93 10.20
CA ALA A 92 14.16 -0.07 10.40
C ALA A 92 14.69 -1.50 10.62
N ILE A 93 13.85 -2.32 11.24
CA ILE A 93 14.00 -3.78 11.30
C ILE A 93 12.75 -4.41 10.70
N ILE A 94 12.91 -5.39 9.80
CA ILE A 94 11.81 -6.19 9.25
C ILE A 94 11.96 -7.63 9.74
N LEU A 95 10.90 -8.13 10.37
CA LEU A 95 10.78 -9.51 10.80
C LEU A 95 10.14 -10.40 9.74
N HIS A 96 10.78 -11.52 9.46
CA HIS A 96 10.33 -12.57 8.55
C HIS A 96 10.17 -13.90 9.29
N SER A 97 9.35 -14.78 8.74
CA SER A 97 9.03 -16.12 9.27
C SER A 97 9.47 -17.16 8.24
N SER A 98 10.22 -18.19 8.65
CA SER A 98 10.50 -19.30 7.73
C SER A 98 9.29 -20.22 7.49
N GLU A 99 8.18 -19.96 8.18
CA GLU A 99 6.96 -20.76 8.16
C GLU A 99 7.27 -22.23 8.48
N LYS A 100 6.91 -23.15 7.58
CA LYS A 100 7.12 -24.59 7.76
C LYS A 100 8.52 -25.06 7.37
N ARG A 101 9.42 -24.15 6.97
CA ARG A 101 10.76 -24.49 6.46
C ARG A 101 11.80 -24.39 7.58
N LYS A 102 12.80 -25.27 7.54
CA LYS A 102 14.02 -25.07 8.35
C LYS A 102 14.75 -23.83 7.87
N LEU A 103 15.50 -23.17 8.76
CA LEU A 103 16.23 -21.96 8.40
C LEU A 103 17.23 -22.20 7.25
N THR A 104 17.86 -23.37 7.20
CA THR A 104 18.78 -23.75 6.10
C THR A 104 18.08 -23.79 4.74
N ASP A 105 16.88 -24.40 4.68
CA ASP A 105 16.09 -24.50 3.45
C ASP A 105 15.57 -23.12 3.02
N TYR A 106 15.16 -22.31 4.00
CA TYR A 106 14.71 -20.95 3.77
C TYR A 106 15.80 -20.08 3.15
N ILE A 107 17.01 -20.11 3.70
CA ILE A 107 18.13 -19.32 3.18
C ILE A 107 18.52 -19.80 1.77
N ARG A 108 18.59 -21.12 1.56
CA ARG A 108 18.86 -21.69 0.22
C ARG A 108 17.85 -21.20 -0.82
N LEU A 109 16.55 -21.32 -0.52
CA LEU A 109 15.49 -20.87 -1.41
C LEU A 109 15.52 -19.36 -1.64
N SER A 110 15.83 -18.57 -0.60
CA SER A 110 16.01 -17.13 -0.72
C SER A 110 17.06 -16.82 -1.79
N MET A 111 18.24 -17.41 -1.67
CA MET A 111 19.33 -17.21 -2.63
C MET A 111 18.97 -17.65 -4.06
N GLU A 112 18.35 -18.83 -4.21
CA GLU A 112 17.89 -19.34 -5.52
C GLU A 112 16.92 -18.38 -6.22
N ASN A 113 16.18 -17.57 -5.45
CA ASN A 113 15.20 -16.62 -5.94
C ASN A 113 15.67 -15.16 -5.85
N GLN A 114 16.96 -14.92 -5.61
CA GLN A 114 17.57 -13.60 -5.50
C GLN A 114 16.97 -12.71 -4.39
N PHE A 115 16.39 -13.33 -3.37
CA PHE A 115 16.02 -12.67 -2.14
C PHE A 115 17.00 -13.05 -1.04
N MET A 116 17.26 -12.18 -0.07
CA MET A 116 18.15 -12.53 1.05
C MET A 116 17.86 -11.70 2.30
N ILE A 117 18.14 -12.28 3.45
CA ILE A 117 18.03 -11.61 4.75
C ILE A 117 19.41 -11.33 5.33
N HIS A 118 19.45 -10.49 6.36
CA HIS A 118 20.69 -10.12 7.04
C HIS A 118 21.02 -11.06 8.20
N ILE A 119 19.99 -11.49 8.95
CA ILE A 119 20.12 -12.25 10.19
C ILE A 119 19.08 -13.36 10.22
N GLY A 120 19.47 -14.59 10.59
CA GLY A 120 18.58 -15.73 10.82
C GLY A 120 18.68 -16.24 12.26
N ILE A 121 17.57 -16.68 12.84
CA ILE A 121 17.52 -17.26 14.20
C ILE A 121 16.87 -18.64 14.13
N ASP A 122 17.66 -19.68 14.40
CA ASP A 122 17.17 -21.05 14.33
C ASP A 122 16.26 -21.41 15.53
N LYS A 123 15.63 -22.58 15.47
CA LYS A 123 14.75 -23.07 16.53
C LYS A 123 15.43 -23.27 17.89
N ASN A 124 16.76 -23.29 17.96
CA ASN A 124 17.49 -23.43 19.22
C ASN A 124 17.83 -22.04 19.81
N GLY A 125 17.56 -20.96 19.09
CA GLY A 125 17.92 -19.60 19.46
C GLY A 125 19.33 -19.19 19.01
N ILE A 126 19.99 -19.99 18.15
CA ILE A 126 21.30 -19.61 17.60
C ILE A 126 21.10 -18.51 16.56
N VAL A 127 21.83 -17.41 16.72
CA VAL A 127 21.82 -16.28 15.79
C VAL A 127 22.87 -16.50 14.71
N TYR A 128 22.47 -16.31 13.46
CA TYR A 128 23.33 -16.34 12.28
C TYR A 128 23.25 -14.98 11.58
N ALA A 129 24.36 -14.35 11.22
CA ALA A 129 24.37 -13.03 10.60
C ALA A 129 25.37 -12.93 9.44
N ASP A 130 25.04 -12.12 8.42
CA ASP A 130 26.03 -11.67 7.44
C ASP A 130 27.05 -10.76 8.16
N PRO A 131 28.37 -10.99 8.06
CA PRO A 131 29.36 -10.16 8.75
C PRO A 131 29.32 -8.67 8.36
N ASP A 132 28.82 -8.34 7.17
CA ASP A 132 28.70 -6.98 6.66
C ASP A 132 27.24 -6.50 6.62
N PHE A 133 26.36 -7.05 7.47
CA PHE A 133 24.92 -6.79 7.40
C PHE A 133 24.52 -5.30 7.43
N LEU A 134 25.35 -4.42 8.00
CA LEU A 134 25.10 -2.97 8.00
C LEU A 134 25.49 -2.30 6.69
N LYS A 135 26.49 -2.83 6.00
CA LYS A 135 27.08 -2.27 4.77
C LYS A 135 26.47 -2.84 3.50
N LYS A 136 25.61 -3.85 3.62
CA LYS A 136 24.86 -4.44 2.51
C LYS A 136 23.38 -4.19 2.72
N SER A 137 22.68 -3.93 1.62
CA SER A 137 21.23 -4.11 1.54
C SER A 137 20.95 -5.29 0.63
N PHE A 138 20.13 -6.22 1.12
CA PHE A 138 19.60 -7.32 0.35
C PHE A 138 18.20 -7.01 -0.14
N LEU A 139 17.81 -7.60 -1.27
CA LEU A 139 16.41 -7.63 -1.67
C LEU A 139 15.67 -8.60 -0.75
N ALA A 140 14.82 -8.11 0.17
CA ALA A 140 13.98 -8.96 1.02
C ALA A 140 12.57 -8.40 1.17
N SER A 141 12.46 -7.09 1.31
CA SER A 141 11.23 -6.32 1.35
C SER A 141 11.30 -5.07 0.46
N PRO A 142 10.93 -5.17 -0.84
CA PRO A 142 11.00 -4.06 -1.78
C PRO A 142 10.33 -2.80 -1.22
N GLY A 143 11.01 -1.67 -1.39
CA GLY A 143 10.57 -0.37 -0.90
C GLY A 143 11.14 0.04 0.45
N ILE A 144 11.66 -0.89 1.27
CA ILE A 144 12.30 -0.58 2.57
C ILE A 144 13.71 -1.19 2.75
N ASP A 145 14.15 -2.07 1.85
CA ASP A 145 15.43 -2.80 1.91
C ASP A 145 16.65 -1.95 2.31
N LYS A 146 16.78 -0.75 1.73
CA LYS A 146 17.90 0.15 2.00
C LYS A 146 17.90 0.64 3.44
N GLU A 147 16.74 0.88 4.01
CA GLU A 147 16.58 1.40 5.37
C GLU A 147 16.46 0.32 6.44
N SER A 148 16.33 -0.96 6.05
CA SER A 148 16.05 -2.04 7.00
C SER A 148 17.15 -3.08 7.17
N ILE A 149 17.25 -3.62 8.38
CA ILE A 149 17.85 -4.93 8.64
C ILE A 149 16.73 -5.98 8.59
N HIS A 150 16.97 -7.09 7.91
CA HIS A 150 16.00 -8.18 7.75
C HIS A 150 16.39 -9.34 8.65
N ILE A 151 15.49 -9.71 9.55
CA ILE A 151 15.70 -10.80 10.50
C ILE A 151 14.64 -11.87 10.24
N ALA A 152 15.05 -13.10 9.96
CA ALA A 152 14.12 -14.24 9.90
C ALA A 152 14.29 -15.13 11.12
N TYR A 153 13.17 -15.66 11.63
CA TYR A 153 13.18 -16.72 12.63
C TYR A 153 12.65 -18.03 12.03
N GLU A 154 13.16 -19.16 12.52
CA GLU A 154 12.68 -20.48 12.11
C GLU A 154 11.31 -20.80 12.71
N GLY A 155 10.35 -21.21 11.88
CA GLY A 155 9.01 -21.61 12.31
C GLY A 155 7.95 -20.53 12.10
N THR A 156 6.70 -20.85 12.45
CA THR A 156 5.57 -19.91 12.46
C THR A 156 5.58 -19.03 13.73
N GLN A 157 4.70 -18.02 13.79
CA GLN A 157 4.53 -17.23 15.01
C GLN A 157 4.18 -18.09 16.23
N GLU A 158 3.38 -19.15 16.06
CA GLU A 158 3.01 -20.06 17.14
C GLU A 158 4.22 -20.87 17.63
N ASN A 159 5.12 -21.25 16.72
CA ASN A 159 6.33 -22.00 17.09
C ASN A 159 7.27 -21.16 17.96
N ILE A 160 7.56 -19.92 17.56
CA ILE A 160 8.48 -19.05 18.30
C ILE A 160 7.87 -18.58 19.64
N LEU A 161 6.56 -18.29 19.68
CA LEU A 161 5.89 -17.90 20.94
C LEU A 161 5.86 -19.03 21.97
N ALA A 162 5.87 -20.30 21.52
CA ALA A 162 6.00 -21.46 22.40
C ALA A 162 7.47 -21.77 22.79
N ASN A 163 8.45 -21.12 22.17
CA ASN A 163 9.87 -21.40 22.33
C ASN A 163 10.61 -20.22 22.96
N GLN A 164 10.65 -20.19 24.29
CA GLN A 164 11.23 -19.09 25.05
C GLN A 164 12.70 -18.81 24.70
N SER A 165 13.49 -19.85 24.38
CA SER A 165 14.91 -19.68 24.02
C SER A 165 15.06 -18.90 22.71
N GLN A 166 14.33 -19.33 21.68
CA GLN A 166 14.33 -18.67 20.38
C GLN A 166 13.78 -17.25 20.47
N PHE A 167 12.64 -17.07 21.13
CA PHE A 167 12.02 -15.76 21.33
C PHE A 167 12.95 -14.80 22.09
N SER A 168 13.59 -15.26 23.17
CA SER A 168 14.55 -14.45 23.94
C SER A 168 15.74 -14.02 23.09
N SER A 169 16.22 -14.89 22.19
CA SER A 169 17.34 -14.60 21.29
C SER A 169 16.95 -13.57 20.23
N LEU A 170 15.74 -13.70 19.65
CA LEU A 170 15.18 -12.70 18.74
C LEU A 170 15.03 -11.34 19.43
N ARG A 171 14.40 -11.31 20.60
CA ARG A 171 14.18 -10.08 21.36
C ARG A 171 15.50 -9.37 21.68
N LYS A 172 16.50 -10.10 22.20
CA LYS A 172 17.81 -9.52 22.51
C LYS A 172 18.49 -8.94 21.27
N THR A 173 18.43 -9.66 20.15
CA THR A 173 19.00 -9.19 18.87
C THR A 173 18.34 -7.91 18.40
N VAL A 174 17.01 -7.85 18.44
CA VAL A 174 16.23 -6.67 18.06
C VAL A 174 16.48 -5.50 19.02
N ASP A 175 16.56 -5.75 20.33
CA ASP A 175 16.84 -4.73 21.35
C ASP A 175 18.20 -4.08 21.12
N GLN A 176 19.24 -4.91 20.94
CA GLN A 176 20.61 -4.44 20.70
C GLN A 176 20.69 -3.58 19.45
N LEU A 177 20.15 -4.06 18.32
CA LEU A 177 20.12 -3.31 17.07
C LEU A 177 19.32 -2.01 17.20
N SER A 178 18.21 -2.04 17.92
CA SER A 178 17.37 -0.86 18.15
C SER A 178 18.09 0.22 18.94
N GLU A 179 18.79 -0.15 20.01
CA GLU A 179 19.55 0.81 20.83
C GLU A 179 20.78 1.35 20.10
N ASP A 180 21.53 0.47 19.42
CA ASP A 180 22.78 0.84 18.76
C ASP A 180 22.55 1.74 17.53
N LEU A 181 21.48 1.49 16.78
CA LEU A 181 21.14 2.23 15.56
C LEU A 181 20.12 3.35 15.81
N GLY A 182 19.58 3.46 17.01
CA GLY A 182 18.52 4.42 17.33
C GLY A 182 17.21 4.15 16.58
N ILE A 183 16.91 2.89 16.26
CA ILE A 183 15.68 2.48 15.58
C ILE A 183 14.54 2.53 16.61
N PRO A 184 13.44 3.28 16.37
CA PRO A 184 12.32 3.34 17.29
C PRO A 184 11.72 1.95 17.56
N LYS A 185 11.44 1.64 18.82
CA LYS A 185 10.71 0.43 19.22
C LYS A 185 9.22 0.60 18.99
N SER A 186 8.81 0.71 17.72
CA SER A 186 7.42 0.89 17.33
C SER A 186 7.18 0.45 15.89
N ASN A 187 5.94 0.04 15.58
CA ASN A 187 5.46 -0.27 14.23
C ASN A 187 4.60 0.86 13.62
N PHE A 188 4.57 2.07 14.20
CA PHE A 188 3.68 3.17 13.80
C PHE A 188 3.99 3.78 12.42
N ASP A 189 5.26 4.09 12.14
CA ASP A 189 5.68 4.93 10.99
C ASP A 189 6.43 4.14 9.92
N ILE A 190 5.76 3.13 9.35
CA ILE A 190 6.33 2.36 8.24
C ILE A 190 6.51 3.21 6.97
N ILE A 191 5.67 4.24 6.80
CA ILE A 191 5.79 5.21 5.70
C ILE A 191 7.13 5.94 5.76
N GLY A 192 7.52 6.39 6.95
CA GLY A 192 8.80 7.00 7.22
C GLY A 192 9.96 5.99 7.30
N LYS A 193 9.69 4.69 7.15
CA LYS A 193 10.67 3.60 7.24
C LYS A 193 11.44 3.59 8.57
N ARG A 194 10.74 3.91 9.67
CA ARG A 194 11.35 4.10 11.00
C ARG A 194 10.63 3.27 12.04
N GLY A 195 11.24 2.15 12.43
CA GLY A 195 10.62 1.27 13.41
C GLY A 195 10.98 -0.19 13.26
N ILE A 196 10.24 -1.03 13.96
CA ILE A 196 10.29 -2.48 13.86
C ILE A 196 8.97 -2.91 13.25
N PHE A 197 9.03 -3.66 12.16
CA PHE A 197 7.85 -4.04 11.39
C PHE A 197 7.86 -5.52 11.05
N THR A 198 6.68 -6.05 10.79
CA THR A 198 6.52 -7.38 10.18
C THR A 198 6.71 -7.27 8.67
N HIS A 199 7.06 -8.39 8.02
CA HIS A 199 7.11 -8.42 6.57
C HIS A 199 5.75 -8.05 5.96
N ASN A 200 4.64 -8.54 6.53
CA ASN A 200 3.26 -8.19 6.11
C ASN A 200 2.97 -6.69 6.14
N GLN A 201 3.45 -5.97 7.14
CA GLN A 201 3.29 -4.52 7.22
C GLN A 201 3.96 -3.84 6.04
N ALA A 202 5.20 -4.25 5.72
CA ALA A 202 5.91 -3.75 4.56
C ALA A 202 5.22 -4.12 3.24
N LYS A 203 4.69 -5.34 3.09
CA LYS A 203 3.89 -5.75 1.93
C LYS A 203 2.69 -4.81 1.72
N ARG A 204 1.94 -4.50 2.78
CA ARG A 204 0.77 -3.61 2.71
C ARG A 204 1.14 -2.21 2.27
N ARG A 205 2.28 -1.70 2.75
CA ARG A 205 2.74 -0.33 2.44
C ARG A 205 3.34 -0.20 1.06
N PHE A 206 4.28 -1.07 0.70
CA PHE A 206 5.16 -0.90 -0.46
C PHE A 206 4.84 -1.83 -1.63
N GLY A 207 3.96 -2.83 -1.45
CA GLY A 207 3.74 -3.86 -2.45
C GLY A 207 4.96 -4.76 -2.56
N GLY A 208 5.19 -5.31 -3.75
CA GLY A 208 6.33 -6.16 -4.06
C GLY A 208 6.00 -7.65 -4.23
N PHE A 209 4.73 -8.07 -4.08
CA PHE A 209 4.48 -9.47 -3.68
C PHE A 209 3.18 -10.10 -4.21
N VAL A 210 3.27 -11.37 -4.63
CA VAL A 210 2.16 -12.23 -5.09
C VAL A 210 1.45 -12.95 -3.94
N ASP A 211 2.20 -13.40 -2.92
CA ASP A 211 1.65 -14.13 -1.77
C ASP A 211 1.33 -13.21 -0.58
N PHE A 212 0.07 -13.27 -0.14
CA PHE A 212 -0.48 -12.53 1.00
C PHE A 212 -0.65 -13.41 2.24
N SER A 213 -0.05 -14.60 2.24
CA SER A 213 0.12 -15.42 3.44
C SER A 213 0.80 -14.62 4.54
N MET A 214 0.42 -14.91 5.79
CA MET A 214 0.91 -14.16 6.95
C MET A 214 2.40 -14.45 7.18
N CYS A 215 3.30 -13.55 6.75
CA CYS A 215 4.73 -13.61 7.10
C CYS A 215 5.07 -12.53 8.15
N GLY A 216 5.56 -12.96 9.32
CA GLY A 216 6.03 -12.07 10.41
C GLY A 216 5.03 -11.79 11.54
N GLY A 217 4.09 -12.70 11.83
CA GLY A 217 3.05 -12.68 12.87
C GLY A 217 2.84 -11.42 13.75
N GLU A 218 1.70 -10.75 13.59
CA GLU A 218 1.36 -9.54 14.37
C GLU A 218 1.36 -9.77 15.90
N LYS A 219 1.00 -10.98 16.37
CA LYS A 219 1.05 -11.32 17.79
C LYS A 219 2.49 -11.36 18.34
N LEU A 220 3.44 -11.81 17.51
CA LEU A 220 4.85 -11.86 17.89
C LEU A 220 5.41 -10.45 18.06
N ILE A 221 5.13 -9.55 17.11
CA ILE A 221 5.64 -8.17 17.19
C ILE A 221 4.97 -7.39 18.31
N GLU A 222 3.69 -7.62 18.59
CA GLU A 222 2.98 -7.04 19.74
C GLU A 222 3.67 -7.41 21.06
N LEU A 223 3.88 -8.71 21.29
CA LEU A 223 4.56 -9.19 22.50
C LEU A 223 6.00 -8.65 22.57
N MET A 224 6.75 -8.73 21.47
CA MET A 224 8.14 -8.28 21.44
C MET A 224 8.25 -6.78 21.73
N LEU A 225 7.45 -5.93 21.08
CA LEU A 225 7.46 -4.49 21.34
C LEU A 225 7.08 -4.18 22.78
N THR A 226 6.10 -4.90 23.34
CA THR A 226 5.71 -4.76 24.75
C THR A 226 6.87 -5.08 25.69
N GLU A 227 7.57 -6.20 25.50
CA GLU A 227 8.72 -6.57 26.34
C GLU A 227 9.92 -5.63 26.16
N LEU A 228 10.07 -5.02 25.00
CA LEU A 228 11.09 -4.00 24.72
C LEU A 228 10.73 -2.61 25.27
N LYS A 229 9.57 -2.46 25.93
CA LYS A 229 9.00 -1.17 26.37
C LYS A 229 8.76 -0.19 25.22
N GLY A 230 8.44 -0.72 24.05
CA GLY A 230 8.03 -0.01 22.86
C GLY A 230 6.52 0.17 22.77
N ASN A 231 6.05 0.61 21.60
CA ASN A 231 4.63 0.84 21.31
C ASN A 231 4.18 0.05 20.07
N PHE A 232 3.25 -0.88 20.26
CA PHE A 232 2.55 -1.58 19.18
C PHE A 232 1.27 -0.82 18.79
N TYR A 233 0.99 -0.79 17.50
CA TYR A 233 -0.20 -0.23 16.89
C TYR A 233 -0.82 -1.25 15.93
N ASP A 234 -2.12 -1.49 16.11
CA ASP A 234 -2.93 -2.20 15.11
C ASP A 234 -2.97 -1.46 13.78
N GLU A 235 -3.33 -2.17 12.71
CA GLU A 235 -3.38 -1.62 11.35
C GLU A 235 -4.14 -0.30 11.25
N ASP A 236 -5.29 -0.18 11.93
CA ASP A 236 -6.13 1.02 11.89
C ASP A 236 -5.48 2.26 12.49
N HIS A 237 -4.43 2.06 13.28
CA HIS A 237 -3.66 3.11 13.96
C HIS A 237 -2.28 3.33 13.34
N TRP A 238 -1.93 2.63 12.26
CA TRP A 238 -0.71 2.95 11.52
C TRP A 238 -0.81 4.35 10.91
N LYS A 239 0.34 5.03 10.87
CA LYS A 239 0.42 6.39 10.34
C LYS A 239 -0.14 6.47 8.93
N ASP A 240 -1.08 7.39 8.73
CA ASP A 240 -1.73 7.68 7.45
C ASP A 240 -2.33 6.43 6.76
N ARG A 241 -2.79 5.41 7.52
CA ARG A 241 -3.28 4.12 6.98
C ARG A 241 -4.37 4.27 5.91
N TYR A 242 -5.21 5.27 6.05
CA TYR A 242 -6.38 5.54 5.20
C TYR A 242 -6.10 6.59 4.11
N GLU A 243 -4.89 7.13 4.06
CA GLU A 243 -4.51 8.18 3.12
C GLU A 243 -3.84 7.60 1.85
N SER A 244 -3.60 8.45 0.86
CA SER A 244 -2.88 8.07 -0.36
C SER A 244 -1.44 7.66 -0.05
N GLY A 245 -0.95 6.58 -0.68
CA GLY A 245 0.44 6.14 -0.57
C GLY A 245 0.59 4.67 -0.19
N TRP A 246 -0.46 4.02 0.30
CA TRP A 246 -0.48 2.58 0.50
C TRP A 246 -0.74 1.84 -0.80
N VAL A 247 0.07 0.81 -1.08
CA VAL A 247 -0.21 -0.13 -2.17
C VAL A 247 -1.48 -0.92 -1.87
N LEU A 248 -1.62 -1.47 -0.66
CA LEU A 248 -2.85 -2.13 -0.22
C LEU A 248 -3.71 -1.15 0.59
N LYS A 249 -4.62 -0.45 -0.09
CA LYS A 249 -5.45 0.59 0.53
C LYS A 249 -6.60 -0.02 1.33
N LYS A 250 -6.67 0.30 2.62
CA LYS A 250 -7.82 0.01 3.46
C LYS A 250 -8.82 1.15 3.31
N GLU A 251 -10.06 0.79 3.00
CA GLU A 251 -11.16 1.75 2.96
C GLU A 251 -11.74 1.91 4.36
N ASN A 252 -11.92 3.16 4.81
CA ASN A 252 -12.79 3.44 5.94
C ASN A 252 -14.21 3.60 5.41
N LYS A 253 -14.98 2.51 5.40
CA LYS A 253 -16.36 2.48 4.85
C LYS A 253 -17.28 3.51 5.51
N GLN A 254 -17.17 3.69 6.82
CA GLN A 254 -17.95 4.67 7.56
C GLN A 254 -17.62 6.09 7.10
N LYS A 255 -16.32 6.45 7.06
CA LYS A 255 -15.87 7.75 6.56
C LYS A 255 -16.26 7.97 5.10
N LEU A 256 -16.24 6.94 4.26
CA LEU A 256 -16.67 7.05 2.86
C LEU A 256 -18.17 7.35 2.74
N GLN A 257 -19.00 6.70 3.57
CA GLN A 257 -20.45 6.93 3.61
C GLN A 257 -20.78 8.32 4.18
N GLU A 258 -20.15 8.72 5.28
CA GLU A 258 -20.35 10.04 5.90
C GLU A 258 -19.96 11.20 4.97
N ASN A 259 -18.98 10.98 4.09
CA ASN A 259 -18.52 11.98 3.12
C ASN A 259 -19.15 11.82 1.73
N PHE A 260 -20.12 10.91 1.55
CA PHE A 260 -20.79 10.73 0.27
C PHE A 260 -21.82 11.83 0.02
N ASN A 261 -21.36 12.89 -0.66
CA ASN A 261 -22.18 14.03 -1.07
C ASN A 261 -22.16 14.12 -2.61
N PRO A 262 -23.02 13.35 -3.31
CA PRO A 262 -23.01 13.33 -4.77
C PRO A 262 -23.38 14.70 -5.33
N THR A 263 -22.60 15.16 -6.30
CA THR A 263 -22.80 16.45 -7.00
C THR A 263 -23.46 16.26 -8.36
N ASN A 264 -23.38 15.05 -8.92
CA ASN A 264 -23.83 14.72 -10.27
C ASN A 264 -24.54 13.36 -10.31
N GLY A 265 -25.18 13.10 -11.44
CA GLY A 265 -25.80 11.83 -11.75
C GLY A 265 -27.31 11.81 -11.54
N ARG A 266 -27.84 10.61 -11.32
CA ARG A 266 -29.29 10.33 -11.25
C ARG A 266 -30.01 11.26 -10.27
N GLY A 267 -30.99 12.01 -10.77
CA GLY A 267 -31.82 12.94 -10.00
C GLY A 267 -31.14 14.23 -9.54
N ILE A 268 -29.88 14.48 -9.94
CA ILE A 268 -29.10 15.66 -9.51
C ILE A 268 -28.79 16.55 -10.71
N THR A 269 -28.22 15.98 -11.77
CA THR A 269 -27.84 16.69 -12.99
C THR A 269 -28.44 16.03 -14.22
N LYS A 270 -28.56 16.81 -15.31
CA LYS A 270 -29.00 16.30 -16.61
C LYS A 270 -27.79 15.72 -17.37
N PRO A 271 -27.89 14.51 -17.93
CA PRO A 271 -26.81 13.94 -18.72
C PRO A 271 -26.77 14.55 -20.12
N ILE A 272 -25.67 14.36 -20.83
CA ILE A 272 -25.58 14.66 -22.27
C ILE A 272 -26.05 13.46 -23.08
N LYS A 273 -26.58 13.72 -24.28
CA LYS A 273 -26.94 12.68 -25.24
C LYS A 273 -25.76 11.78 -25.53
N SER A 274 -25.97 10.47 -25.44
CA SER A 274 -24.90 9.52 -25.70
C SER A 274 -24.60 9.46 -27.19
N SER A 275 -23.32 9.66 -27.55
CA SER A 275 -22.83 9.58 -28.92
C SER A 275 -22.48 8.16 -29.37
N ILE A 276 -22.58 7.16 -28.49
CA ILE A 276 -22.17 5.77 -28.73
C ILE A 276 -23.41 4.95 -29.10
N ASN A 277 -23.34 4.15 -30.16
CA ASN A 277 -24.50 3.42 -30.68
C ASN A 277 -24.88 2.21 -29.83
N SER A 278 -23.90 1.52 -29.28
CA SER A 278 -24.09 0.32 -28.46
C SER A 278 -24.71 0.56 -27.07
N ILE A 279 -24.86 1.81 -26.64
CA ILE A 279 -25.42 2.21 -25.33
C ILE A 279 -26.94 2.44 -25.43
N GLU A 280 -27.67 1.94 -24.43
CA GLU A 280 -29.11 2.15 -24.27
C GLU A 280 -29.44 3.62 -23.97
N LYS A 281 -30.51 4.12 -24.60
CA LYS A 281 -30.94 5.52 -24.53
C LYS A 281 -32.47 5.60 -24.43
N ASP A 282 -32.97 6.70 -23.89
CA ASP A 282 -34.37 7.05 -23.98
C ASP A 282 -34.75 7.51 -25.41
N GLU A 283 -36.04 7.75 -25.64
CA GLU A 283 -36.58 8.22 -26.93
C GLU A 283 -35.97 9.55 -27.42
N LYS A 284 -35.36 10.33 -26.51
CA LYS A 284 -34.74 11.62 -26.79
C LYS A 284 -33.22 11.52 -26.98
N GLY A 285 -32.66 10.31 -26.86
CA GLY A 285 -31.24 10.00 -27.03
C GLY A 285 -30.38 10.24 -25.78
N PHE A 286 -30.99 10.42 -24.61
CA PHE A 286 -30.27 10.56 -23.33
C PHE A 286 -30.06 9.22 -22.64
N PRO A 287 -29.01 9.08 -21.81
CA PRO A 287 -28.86 7.93 -20.92
C PRO A 287 -30.10 7.68 -20.06
N ILE A 288 -30.47 6.41 -19.87
CA ILE A 288 -31.66 6.03 -19.11
C ILE A 288 -31.47 6.36 -17.63
N GLU A 289 -32.34 7.22 -17.10
CA GLU A 289 -32.19 7.84 -15.78
C GLU A 289 -32.03 6.84 -14.64
N SER A 290 -32.84 5.78 -14.61
CA SER A 290 -32.82 4.76 -13.54
C SER A 290 -31.52 3.96 -13.47
N TYR A 291 -30.73 3.95 -14.55
CA TYR A 291 -29.48 3.20 -14.67
C TYR A 291 -28.24 4.07 -14.39
N ARG A 292 -28.39 5.40 -14.30
CA ARG A 292 -27.30 6.31 -13.95
C ARG A 292 -26.91 6.18 -12.48
N VAL A 293 -25.64 6.40 -12.15
CA VAL A 293 -25.13 6.40 -10.77
C VAL A 293 -25.24 7.79 -10.17
N ARG A 294 -25.36 7.92 -8.84
CA ARG A 294 -25.11 9.18 -8.12
C ARG A 294 -23.65 9.25 -7.72
N TYR A 295 -22.96 10.35 -8.00
CA TYR A 295 -21.52 10.41 -7.78
C TYR A 295 -21.01 11.82 -7.49
N THR A 296 -19.82 11.88 -6.91
CA THR A 296 -19.03 13.11 -6.75
C THR A 296 -18.29 13.38 -8.06
N HIS A 297 -18.50 14.52 -8.69
CA HIS A 297 -17.77 14.90 -9.89
C HIS A 297 -16.30 15.17 -9.58
N ARG A 298 -15.39 14.61 -10.39
CA ARG A 298 -13.93 14.62 -10.16
C ARG A 298 -13.14 15.28 -11.28
N GLY A 299 -13.83 16.08 -12.11
CA GLY A 299 -13.28 16.65 -13.33
C GLY A 299 -13.51 15.75 -14.54
N ARG A 300 -12.84 16.10 -15.64
CA ARG A 300 -12.95 15.44 -16.93
C ARG A 300 -11.62 14.79 -17.33
N ILE A 301 -11.69 13.83 -18.23
CA ILE A 301 -10.55 13.12 -18.82
C ILE A 301 -10.52 13.35 -20.33
N ASP A 302 -9.34 13.13 -20.93
CA ASP A 302 -9.18 12.92 -22.37
C ASP A 302 -8.93 11.41 -22.59
N PRO A 303 -9.95 10.62 -22.96
CA PRO A 303 -9.84 9.17 -22.93
C PRO A 303 -8.80 8.63 -23.90
N THR A 304 -7.77 7.97 -23.38
CA THR A 304 -6.74 7.29 -24.19
C THR A 304 -6.73 5.78 -23.97
N CYS A 305 -7.54 5.28 -23.04
CA CYS A 305 -7.62 3.87 -22.69
C CYS A 305 -9.00 3.43 -22.21
N ILE A 306 -9.19 2.12 -22.13
CA ILE A 306 -10.36 1.46 -21.54
C ILE A 306 -9.85 0.50 -20.47
N VAL A 307 -10.56 0.42 -19.34
CA VAL A 307 -10.35 -0.64 -18.34
C VAL A 307 -11.62 -1.47 -18.23
N LEU A 308 -11.46 -2.79 -18.35
CA LEU A 308 -12.53 -3.75 -18.15
C LEU A 308 -12.52 -4.27 -16.72
N HIS A 309 -13.71 -4.38 -16.16
CA HIS A 309 -14.00 -4.85 -14.81
C HIS A 309 -15.11 -5.89 -14.85
N TYR A 310 -15.21 -6.68 -13.79
CA TYR A 310 -16.48 -7.31 -13.42
C TYR A 310 -16.93 -6.77 -12.06
N THR A 311 -18.24 -6.78 -11.81
CA THR A 311 -18.82 -6.19 -10.59
C THR A 311 -18.66 -7.05 -9.33
N ALA A 312 -18.37 -8.34 -9.48
CA ALA A 312 -18.37 -9.38 -8.45
C ALA A 312 -19.76 -9.58 -7.82
N ILE A 313 -20.78 -8.94 -8.39
CA ILE A 313 -22.14 -8.88 -7.91
C ILE A 313 -23.04 -9.17 -9.12
N PRO A 314 -23.75 -10.31 -9.14
CA PRO A 314 -24.52 -10.77 -10.28
C PRO A 314 -25.86 -10.03 -10.49
N ASP A 315 -25.95 -8.78 -10.06
CA ASP A 315 -27.14 -7.92 -10.13
C ASP A 315 -26.73 -6.46 -10.41
N TYR A 316 -27.35 -5.87 -11.44
CA TYR A 316 -27.04 -4.51 -11.87
C TYR A 316 -27.28 -3.47 -10.76
N PHE A 317 -28.48 -3.46 -10.18
CA PHE A 317 -28.86 -2.42 -9.22
C PHE A 317 -28.15 -2.56 -7.88
N GLN A 318 -27.79 -3.77 -7.47
CA GLN A 318 -26.95 -4.02 -6.31
C GLN A 318 -25.52 -3.53 -6.59
N SER A 319 -24.98 -3.75 -7.79
CA SER A 319 -23.68 -3.21 -8.21
C SER A 319 -23.71 -1.67 -8.19
N LEU A 320 -24.75 -1.05 -8.76
CA LEU A 320 -24.95 0.40 -8.77
C LEU A 320 -25.01 0.98 -7.35
N ARG A 321 -25.80 0.38 -6.44
CA ARG A 321 -25.86 0.78 -5.02
C ARG A 321 -24.51 0.61 -4.31
N THR A 322 -23.75 -0.42 -4.67
CA THR A 322 -22.43 -0.67 -4.09
C THR A 322 -21.42 0.39 -4.50
N LEU A 323 -21.46 0.85 -5.76
CA LEU A 323 -20.67 1.99 -6.22
C LEU A 323 -21.02 3.26 -5.42
N GLU A 324 -22.31 3.60 -5.30
CA GLU A 324 -22.77 4.77 -4.55
C GLU A 324 -22.33 4.71 -3.07
N ASN A 325 -22.55 3.58 -2.40
CA ASN A 325 -22.22 3.39 -0.98
C ASN A 325 -20.72 3.48 -0.67
N ARG A 326 -19.86 3.30 -1.68
CA ARG A 326 -18.40 3.39 -1.55
C ARG A 326 -17.84 4.68 -2.15
N ASN A 327 -18.70 5.60 -2.60
CA ASN A 327 -18.33 6.79 -3.37
C ASN A 327 -17.45 6.45 -4.59
N LEU A 328 -17.69 5.28 -5.20
CA LEU A 328 -17.03 4.83 -6.44
C LEU A 328 -17.90 5.16 -7.64
N THR A 329 -17.31 5.14 -8.83
CA THR A 329 -18.00 5.50 -10.07
C THR A 329 -17.31 4.79 -11.22
N ALA A 330 -18.07 4.13 -12.08
CA ALA A 330 -17.60 3.67 -13.39
C ALA A 330 -18.26 4.52 -14.49
N THR A 331 -17.71 4.50 -15.70
CA THR A 331 -18.28 5.26 -16.82
C THR A 331 -19.48 4.53 -17.41
N LEU A 332 -19.35 3.22 -17.56
CA LEU A 332 -20.31 2.33 -18.23
C LEU A 332 -20.53 1.06 -17.41
N MET A 333 -21.73 0.48 -17.54
CA MET A 333 -22.00 -0.86 -17.02
C MET A 333 -22.79 -1.70 -18.02
N VAL A 334 -22.36 -2.95 -18.23
CA VAL A 334 -23.01 -3.92 -19.11
C VAL A 334 -23.73 -4.97 -18.27
N ASP A 335 -25.04 -5.07 -18.43
CA ASP A 335 -25.90 -6.00 -17.70
C ASP A 335 -25.91 -7.40 -18.36
N LYS A 336 -26.46 -8.38 -17.66
CA LYS A 336 -26.50 -9.79 -18.07
C LYS A 336 -27.36 -10.05 -19.31
N ASP A 337 -28.34 -9.19 -19.54
CA ASP A 337 -29.18 -9.24 -20.74
C ASP A 337 -28.47 -8.72 -22.00
N GLY A 338 -27.20 -8.34 -21.88
CA GLY A 338 -26.40 -7.81 -22.98
C GLY A 338 -26.76 -6.38 -23.36
N LYS A 339 -27.30 -5.59 -22.42
CA LYS A 339 -27.47 -4.14 -22.58
C LYS A 339 -26.37 -3.37 -21.88
N ALA A 340 -25.95 -2.24 -22.48
CA ALA A 340 -24.92 -1.36 -21.93
C ALA A 340 -25.51 0.00 -21.57
N TYR A 341 -25.20 0.49 -20.37
CA TYR A 341 -25.76 1.73 -19.85
C TYR A 341 -24.63 2.70 -19.46
N GLN A 342 -24.81 3.97 -19.81
CA GLN A 342 -23.95 5.06 -19.34
C GLN A 342 -24.33 5.45 -17.91
N LEU A 343 -23.36 5.41 -17.00
CA LEU A 343 -23.60 5.69 -15.58
C LEU A 343 -23.48 7.18 -15.24
N VAL A 344 -22.55 7.87 -15.90
CA VAL A 344 -22.16 9.28 -15.67
C VAL A 344 -22.86 10.24 -16.64
N ASP A 345 -22.75 11.54 -16.39
CA ASP A 345 -23.39 12.59 -17.23
C ASP A 345 -22.79 12.63 -18.64
N GLU A 346 -21.48 12.47 -18.74
CA GLU A 346 -20.71 12.42 -19.98
C GLU A 346 -19.63 11.33 -19.88
N LEU A 347 -19.28 10.71 -21.01
CA LEU A 347 -18.26 9.65 -21.03
C LEU A 347 -16.87 10.15 -20.63
N GLU A 348 -16.61 11.44 -20.87
CA GLU A 348 -15.38 12.14 -20.55
C GLU A 348 -15.32 12.60 -19.09
N GLU A 349 -16.28 12.24 -18.23
CA GLU A 349 -16.15 12.49 -16.80
C GLU A 349 -15.24 11.48 -16.10
N ARG A 350 -14.40 11.99 -15.19
CA ARG A 350 -13.45 11.18 -14.44
C ARG A 350 -14.16 10.22 -13.48
N ALA A 351 -14.07 8.93 -13.80
CA ALA A 351 -14.52 7.84 -12.96
C ALA A 351 -13.60 7.60 -11.74
N ALA A 352 -14.07 6.79 -10.80
CA ALA A 352 -13.33 6.34 -9.63
C ALA A 352 -13.53 4.83 -9.48
N ALA A 353 -12.80 4.05 -10.28
CA ALA A 353 -12.94 2.59 -10.36
C ALA A 353 -11.61 1.83 -10.23
N ALA A 354 -10.55 2.27 -10.91
CA ALA A 354 -9.25 1.61 -10.89
C ALA A 354 -8.12 2.59 -10.53
N THR A 355 -7.34 2.25 -9.52
CA THR A 355 -6.18 3.07 -9.11
C THR A 355 -5.18 3.17 -10.26
N GLY A 356 -4.71 4.39 -10.54
CA GLY A 356 -3.71 4.67 -11.58
C GLY A 356 -4.31 5.02 -12.94
N THR A 357 -5.49 4.52 -13.30
CA THR A 357 -6.07 4.66 -14.66
C THR A 357 -7.24 5.64 -14.75
N ASN A 358 -7.82 6.04 -13.62
CA ASN A 358 -9.00 6.91 -13.57
C ASN A 358 -8.86 8.23 -14.34
N ASP A 359 -7.65 8.78 -14.45
CA ASP A 359 -7.37 10.06 -15.11
C ASP A 359 -7.34 10.00 -16.65
N ASN A 360 -7.37 8.79 -17.22
CA ASN A 360 -7.15 8.58 -18.66
C ASN A 360 -8.10 7.56 -19.28
N CYS A 361 -8.68 6.65 -18.48
CA CYS A 361 -9.43 5.53 -19.02
C CYS A 361 -10.92 5.60 -18.75
N ILE A 362 -11.69 5.20 -19.75
CA ILE A 362 -13.10 4.80 -19.60
C ILE A 362 -13.16 3.52 -18.77
N GLN A 363 -13.99 3.51 -17.73
CA GLN A 363 -14.12 2.36 -16.83
C GLN A 363 -15.42 1.62 -17.15
N ILE A 364 -15.31 0.35 -17.54
CA ILE A 364 -16.47 -0.49 -17.92
C ILE A 364 -16.65 -1.60 -16.90
N GLU A 365 -17.76 -1.56 -16.17
CA GLU A 365 -18.20 -2.62 -15.27
C GLU A 365 -19.05 -3.65 -16.03
N ILE A 366 -18.79 -4.94 -15.83
CA ILE A 366 -19.56 -6.02 -16.46
C ILE A 366 -20.22 -6.85 -15.37
N VAL A 367 -21.55 -6.96 -15.39
CA VAL A 367 -22.31 -7.61 -14.32
C VAL A 367 -22.06 -9.12 -14.34
N ALA A 368 -21.25 -9.61 -13.40
CA ALA A 368 -20.92 -11.03 -13.21
C ALA A 368 -20.31 -11.26 -11.82
N ARG A 369 -20.33 -12.50 -11.32
CA ARG A 369 -19.60 -12.89 -10.10
C ARG A 369 -18.11 -13.10 -10.32
N ASP A 370 -17.75 -13.69 -11.46
CA ASP A 370 -16.41 -14.13 -11.79
C ASP A 370 -16.22 -14.24 -13.31
N THR A 371 -14.99 -14.55 -13.72
CA THR A 371 -14.61 -14.73 -15.13
C THR A 371 -15.38 -15.84 -15.82
N ALA A 372 -15.70 -16.95 -15.12
CA ALA A 372 -16.37 -18.09 -15.72
C ALA A 372 -17.84 -17.75 -16.07
N GLU A 373 -18.56 -17.10 -15.15
CA GLU A 373 -19.92 -16.60 -15.39
C GLU A 373 -19.97 -15.59 -16.55
N LEU A 374 -18.93 -14.79 -16.68
CA LEU A 374 -18.83 -13.73 -17.67
C LEU A 374 -18.52 -14.30 -19.08
N ILE A 375 -17.63 -15.29 -19.19
CA ILE A 375 -17.37 -16.01 -20.45
C ILE A 375 -18.60 -16.80 -20.93
N ALA A 376 -19.39 -17.36 -20.01
CA ALA A 376 -20.58 -18.12 -20.35
C ALA A 376 -21.71 -17.25 -20.97
N GLN A 377 -21.67 -15.92 -20.80
CA GLN A 377 -22.69 -15.00 -21.29
C GLN A 377 -22.32 -14.42 -22.66
N THR A 378 -22.70 -15.13 -23.72
CA THR A 378 -22.35 -14.78 -25.11
C THR A 378 -22.93 -13.43 -25.55
N ALA A 379 -24.20 -13.14 -25.23
CA ALA A 379 -24.84 -11.87 -25.58
C ALA A 379 -24.21 -10.67 -24.85
N GLN A 380 -23.90 -10.83 -23.57
CA GLN A 380 -23.16 -9.83 -22.79
C GLN A 380 -21.77 -9.59 -23.37
N THR A 381 -21.03 -10.67 -23.65
CA THR A 381 -19.70 -10.58 -24.28
C THR A 381 -19.76 -9.87 -25.63
N GLU A 382 -20.75 -10.18 -26.47
CA GLU A 382 -20.92 -9.52 -27.76
C GLU A 382 -21.23 -8.03 -27.61
N LYS A 383 -22.05 -7.66 -26.62
CA LYS A 383 -22.27 -6.25 -26.30
C LYS A 383 -20.98 -5.55 -25.85
N VAL A 384 -20.16 -6.19 -25.02
CA VAL A 384 -18.86 -5.65 -24.58
C VAL A 384 -17.95 -5.41 -25.79
N LYS A 385 -17.84 -6.37 -26.73
CA LYS A 385 -17.02 -6.19 -27.95
C LYS A 385 -17.45 -4.96 -28.76
N ASN A 386 -18.76 -4.85 -29.03
CA ASN A 386 -19.32 -3.73 -29.79
C ASN A 386 -19.07 -2.39 -29.09
N LEU A 387 -19.22 -2.37 -27.77
CA LEU A 387 -18.96 -1.19 -26.95
C LEU A 387 -17.47 -0.78 -27.00
N VAL A 388 -16.55 -1.73 -26.86
CA VAL A 388 -15.11 -1.46 -26.97
C VAL A 388 -14.76 -0.95 -28.37
N LEU A 389 -15.33 -1.51 -29.44
CA LEU A 389 -15.13 -1.04 -30.82
C LEU A 389 -15.63 0.39 -31.01
N ASP A 390 -16.83 0.72 -30.53
CA ASP A 390 -17.37 2.08 -30.63
C ASP A 390 -16.46 3.10 -29.91
N LEU A 391 -15.99 2.77 -28.71
CA LEU A 391 -15.12 3.64 -27.91
C LEU A 391 -13.74 3.79 -28.54
N THR A 392 -13.14 2.69 -28.99
CA THR A 392 -11.80 2.72 -29.62
C THR A 392 -11.83 3.47 -30.94
N SER A 393 -12.92 3.39 -31.71
CA SER A 393 -13.13 4.22 -32.90
C SER A 393 -13.29 5.71 -32.55
N LYS A 394 -14.15 6.04 -31.57
CA LYS A 394 -14.40 7.43 -31.15
C LYS A 394 -13.13 8.13 -30.65
N TYR A 395 -12.37 7.47 -29.78
CA TYR A 395 -11.23 8.07 -29.08
C TYR A 395 -9.87 7.64 -29.66
N ARG A 396 -9.84 6.84 -30.73
CA ARG A 396 -8.61 6.32 -31.37
C ARG A 396 -7.72 5.54 -30.40
N ILE A 397 -8.34 4.72 -29.54
CA ILE A 397 -7.64 3.93 -28.53
C ILE A 397 -7.02 2.69 -29.19
N PRO A 398 -5.71 2.41 -29.00
CA PRO A 398 -5.08 1.21 -29.55
C PRO A 398 -5.70 -0.09 -29.02
N LEU A 399 -5.80 -1.10 -29.89
CA LEU A 399 -6.37 -2.42 -29.55
C LEU A 399 -5.30 -3.37 -28.99
N ASN A 400 -4.69 -3.02 -27.85
CA ASN A 400 -3.71 -3.87 -27.16
C ASN A 400 -3.70 -3.63 -25.65
N ASN A 401 -3.02 -4.52 -24.91
CA ASN A 401 -2.84 -4.41 -23.46
C ASN A 401 -1.37 -4.50 -23.02
N GLU A 402 -0.40 -4.16 -23.88
CA GLU A 402 1.03 -4.43 -23.62
C GLU A 402 1.63 -3.56 -22.51
N ASP A 403 1.35 -2.25 -22.54
CA ASP A 403 2.04 -1.25 -21.72
C ASP A 403 1.04 -0.32 -21.01
N ILE A 404 0.52 -0.79 -19.87
CA ILE A 404 -0.45 -0.03 -19.07
C ILE A 404 0.10 1.31 -18.56
N ALA A 405 1.42 1.47 -18.45
CA ALA A 405 2.04 2.70 -17.98
C ALA A 405 1.92 3.86 -18.99
N THR A 406 1.61 3.56 -20.26
CA THR A 406 1.34 4.58 -21.29
C THR A 406 -0.08 5.13 -21.22
N PHE A 407 -0.96 4.49 -20.45
CA PHE A 407 -2.40 4.79 -20.46
C PHE A 407 -3.01 4.77 -21.86
N SER A 408 -2.47 3.94 -22.76
CA SER A 408 -2.92 3.85 -24.15
C SER A 408 -3.17 2.39 -24.54
N GLY A 409 -4.44 1.99 -24.56
CA GLY A 409 -4.82 0.60 -24.78
C GLY A 409 -6.11 0.17 -24.09
N ILE A 410 -6.36 -1.13 -24.08
CA ILE A 410 -7.47 -1.78 -23.39
C ILE A 410 -6.86 -2.68 -22.32
N PHE A 411 -7.13 -2.41 -21.06
CA PHE A 411 -6.48 -3.08 -19.94
C PHE A 411 -7.48 -3.79 -19.05
N SER A 412 -7.02 -4.81 -18.32
CA SER A 412 -7.79 -5.37 -17.22
C SER A 412 -7.62 -4.53 -15.96
N HIS A 413 -8.64 -4.53 -15.09
CA HIS A 413 -8.47 -4.05 -13.73
C HIS A 413 -7.37 -4.82 -12.98
N THR A 414 -7.16 -6.10 -13.32
CA THR A 414 -6.04 -6.92 -12.85
C THR A 414 -4.68 -6.30 -13.17
N GLN A 415 -4.46 -5.86 -14.41
CA GLN A 415 -3.23 -5.15 -14.79
C GLN A 415 -3.04 -3.88 -13.96
N ALA A 416 -4.09 -3.07 -13.80
CA ALA A 416 -4.03 -1.86 -13.00
C ALA A 416 -3.72 -2.14 -11.52
N LYS A 417 -4.39 -3.14 -10.93
CA LYS A 417 -4.14 -3.62 -9.55
C LYS A 417 -2.71 -4.11 -9.35
N LYS A 418 -2.18 -4.89 -10.30
CA LYS A 418 -0.80 -5.38 -10.22
C LYS A 418 0.22 -4.24 -10.41
N LYS A 419 -0.11 -3.23 -11.21
CA LYS A 419 0.77 -2.09 -11.47
C LYS A 419 0.82 -1.11 -10.30
N TRP A 420 -0.33 -0.71 -9.76
CA TRP A 420 -0.43 0.39 -8.78
C TRP A 420 -1.05 0.00 -7.43
N GLY A 421 -1.54 -1.22 -7.27
CA GLY A 421 -2.28 -1.65 -6.09
C GLY A 421 -3.69 -1.06 -6.03
N GLY A 422 -4.11 -0.64 -4.85
CA GLY A 422 -5.33 0.13 -4.63
C GLY A 422 -6.49 -0.60 -3.97
N SER A 423 -6.37 -1.90 -3.66
CA SER A 423 -7.39 -2.68 -2.93
C SER A 423 -6.76 -3.45 -1.76
N ILE A 424 -7.41 -3.42 -0.59
CA ILE A 424 -7.06 -4.27 0.57
C ILE A 424 -7.41 -5.75 0.34
N PHE A 425 -8.32 -6.06 -0.59
CA PHE A 425 -8.78 -7.42 -0.86
C PHE A 425 -7.94 -8.16 -1.91
N LEU A 426 -6.68 -7.75 -2.09
CA LEU A 426 -5.72 -8.46 -2.94
C LEU A 426 -5.33 -9.80 -2.29
N ASN A 427 -6.27 -10.75 -2.13
CA ASN A 427 -6.03 -12.10 -1.63
C ASN A 427 -6.06 -13.13 -2.79
N ALA A 428 -5.61 -12.72 -3.98
CA ALA A 428 -5.60 -13.52 -5.21
C ALA A 428 -6.97 -14.00 -5.73
N LYS A 429 -8.09 -13.44 -5.25
CA LYS A 429 -9.46 -13.79 -5.69
C LYS A 429 -10.18 -12.67 -6.46
N ASP A 430 -9.63 -11.46 -6.47
CA ASP A 430 -10.24 -10.26 -7.06
C ASP A 430 -9.48 -9.79 -8.31
N PHE A 431 -9.17 -10.70 -9.23
CA PHE A 431 -8.50 -10.38 -10.48
C PHE A 431 -9.49 -10.37 -11.65
N ASP A 432 -10.12 -9.21 -11.85
CA ASP A 432 -11.12 -8.95 -12.88
C ASP A 432 -10.51 -8.31 -14.15
N PRO A 433 -11.11 -8.54 -15.34
CA PRO A 433 -12.16 -9.53 -15.60
C PRO A 433 -11.59 -10.95 -15.79
N GLY A 434 -10.28 -11.13 -15.64
CA GLY A 434 -9.54 -12.36 -15.89
C GLY A 434 -8.82 -12.34 -17.25
N GLU A 435 -7.66 -13.00 -17.32
CA GLU A 435 -6.81 -13.03 -18.51
C GLU A 435 -7.51 -13.69 -19.71
N GLU A 436 -8.26 -14.77 -19.47
CA GLU A 436 -9.04 -15.48 -20.51
C GLU A 436 -10.08 -14.57 -21.17
N TYR A 437 -10.73 -13.71 -20.38
CA TYR A 437 -11.70 -12.77 -20.93
C TYR A 437 -11.04 -11.62 -21.68
N MET A 438 -9.91 -11.11 -21.19
CA MET A 438 -9.13 -10.10 -21.91
C MET A 438 -8.68 -10.62 -23.28
N GLU A 439 -8.18 -11.85 -23.32
CA GLU A 439 -7.79 -12.52 -24.55
C GLU A 439 -8.98 -12.65 -25.51
N LEU A 440 -10.12 -13.13 -25.02
CA LEU A 440 -11.36 -13.25 -25.80
C LEU A 440 -11.76 -11.91 -26.43
N ILE A 441 -11.85 -10.84 -25.64
CA ILE A 441 -12.28 -9.53 -26.13
C ILE A 441 -11.27 -8.99 -27.14
N LEU A 442 -9.99 -8.89 -26.81
CA LEU A 442 -8.96 -8.32 -27.69
C LEU A 442 -8.85 -9.07 -29.01
N ASN A 443 -8.80 -10.40 -28.99
CA ASN A 443 -8.72 -11.20 -30.22
C ASN A 443 -9.97 -11.06 -31.08
N SER A 444 -11.16 -11.00 -30.45
CA SER A 444 -12.43 -10.91 -31.18
C SER A 444 -12.67 -9.57 -31.89
N ILE A 445 -11.99 -8.51 -31.46
CA ILE A 445 -12.07 -7.17 -32.07
C ILE A 445 -10.87 -6.87 -32.99
N GLY A 446 -10.05 -7.87 -33.31
CA GLY A 446 -8.86 -7.72 -34.17
C GLY A 446 -7.66 -7.05 -33.49
N GLY A 447 -7.67 -6.96 -32.16
CA GLY A 447 -6.55 -6.47 -31.35
C GLY A 447 -5.47 -7.52 -31.10
N LYS A 448 -4.45 -7.11 -30.35
CA LYS A 448 -3.36 -7.99 -29.92
C LYS A 448 -3.35 -8.14 -28.40
N TYR A 449 -3.59 -9.36 -27.94
CA TYR A 449 -3.47 -9.72 -26.54
C TYR A 449 -2.02 -10.07 -26.15
N PHE A 450 -1.61 -9.59 -24.99
CA PHE A 450 -0.38 -9.89 -24.30
C PHE A 450 -0.73 -10.46 -22.92
N SER A 451 -0.34 -11.71 -22.68
CA SER A 451 -0.43 -12.34 -21.37
C SER A 451 0.45 -11.62 -20.35
N GLU A 452 0.18 -11.83 -19.05
CA GLU A 452 0.96 -11.23 -17.96
C GLU A 452 2.48 -11.28 -18.14
N THR A 453 3.02 -12.44 -18.50
CA THR A 453 4.46 -12.65 -18.72
C THR A 453 5.04 -11.83 -19.87
N LYS A 454 4.18 -11.26 -20.74
CA LYS A 454 4.54 -10.44 -21.89
C LYS A 454 4.17 -8.97 -21.70
N TRP A 455 3.60 -8.57 -20.55
CA TRP A 455 3.40 -7.15 -20.27
C TRP A 455 4.75 -6.44 -20.20
N LYS A 456 4.80 -5.21 -20.71
CA LYS A 456 6.04 -4.46 -20.78
C LYS A 456 6.60 -4.24 -19.38
N ASN A 457 7.89 -4.53 -19.22
CA ASN A 457 8.61 -4.41 -17.95
C ASN A 457 7.98 -5.20 -16.79
N ARG A 458 7.24 -6.29 -17.05
CA ARG A 458 6.54 -7.07 -16.00
C ARG A 458 7.44 -7.51 -14.83
N ASP A 459 8.69 -7.85 -15.14
CA ASP A 459 9.67 -8.35 -14.17
C ASP A 459 10.42 -7.23 -13.40
N SER A 460 10.10 -5.97 -13.70
CA SER A 460 10.74 -4.82 -13.07
C SER A 460 10.13 -4.49 -11.69
N PHE A 461 10.88 -3.75 -10.87
CA PHE A 461 10.46 -3.29 -9.54
C PHE A 461 9.43 -2.16 -9.56
N ASP A 462 9.05 -1.68 -10.74
CA ASP A 462 8.05 -0.63 -10.92
C ASP A 462 6.59 -1.15 -10.84
N TRP A 463 6.40 -2.43 -10.49
CA TRP A 463 5.09 -3.05 -10.26
C TRP A 463 4.80 -3.18 -8.77
N ALA A 464 3.59 -2.79 -8.37
CA ALA A 464 3.08 -3.01 -7.03
C ALA A 464 3.01 -4.50 -6.65
N ILE A 465 2.84 -5.41 -7.61
CA ILE A 465 2.88 -6.86 -7.42
C ILE A 465 3.92 -7.45 -8.39
N LEU A 466 5.03 -7.96 -7.87
CA LEU A 466 6.13 -8.49 -8.69
C LEU A 466 5.79 -9.87 -9.26
N SER A 467 6.37 -10.23 -10.40
CA SER A 467 6.26 -11.57 -11.00
C SER A 467 7.37 -12.47 -10.43
N LYS A 468 7.23 -12.92 -9.18
CA LYS A 468 8.25 -13.77 -8.51
C LYS A 468 7.61 -14.89 -7.69
N ASN A 469 8.19 -16.09 -7.79
CA ASN A 469 7.65 -17.34 -7.22
C ASN A 469 7.95 -17.55 -5.73
N PHE A 470 9.00 -16.93 -5.20
CA PHE A 470 9.41 -17.08 -3.80
C PHE A 470 9.54 -15.73 -3.12
N GLN A 471 9.18 -15.70 -1.84
CA GLN A 471 9.38 -14.58 -0.94
C GLN A 471 9.92 -15.13 0.38
N PRO A 472 10.93 -14.47 0.98
CA PRO A 472 11.32 -14.70 2.36
C PRO A 472 10.13 -14.44 3.32
#